data_AF-A0A2J0LPX1-F1
#
_entry.id   AF-A0A2J0LPX1-F1
#
_cell.length_a   1.000
_cell.length_b   1.000
_cell.length_c   1.000
_cell.angle_alpha   90.00
_cell.angle_beta   90.00
_cell.angle_gamma   90.00
#
_symmetry.space_group_name_H-M   'P 1'
#
loop_
_entity.id
_entity.type
_entity.pdbx_description
1 polymer ?
#
loop_
_entity_poly.entity_id
_entity_poly.type
_entity_poly.pdbx_seq_one_letter_code
_entity_poly.pdbx_strand_id
1 'polypeptide(L)' 'MPQEIITFECTVCKNRNYSSTKNPKTVTDRLQLSKFCKFCRKHSPHKEIK' A
#
# COMPACT_ATOMS: atom_id res chain seq x y z
N MET A 1 7.65 -11.57 -16.40
CA MET A 1 8.18 -10.24 -16.00
C MET A 1 8.24 -10.21 -14.48
N PRO A 2 9.32 -9.71 -13.85
CA PRO A 2 9.42 -9.71 -12.40
C PRO A 2 8.32 -8.80 -11.81
N GLN A 3 7.50 -9.37 -10.94
CA GLN A 3 6.52 -8.63 -10.15
C GLN A 3 7.21 -8.19 -8.86
N GLU A 4 7.25 -6.89 -8.61
CA GLU A 4 7.81 -6.37 -7.36
C GLU A 4 6.74 -6.45 -6.27
N ILE A 5 7.11 -7.01 -5.12
CA ILE A 5 6.26 -7.00 -3.93
C ILE A 5 6.38 -5.60 -3.32
N ILE A 6 5.27 -4.90 -3.28
CA ILE A 6 5.15 -3.59 -2.62
C ILE A 6 4.35 -3.73 -1.34
N THR A 7 4.75 -2.95 -0.35
CA THR A 7 4.06 -2.90 0.94
C THR A 7 3.29 -1.59 1.03
N PHE A 8 2.12 -1.61 1.64
CA PHE A 8 1.33 -0.41 1.89
C PHE A 8 1.30 -0.12 3.39
N GLU A 9 1.64 1.12 3.72
CA GLU A 9 1.66 1.64 5.08
C GLU A 9 0.51 2.60 5.31
N CYS A 10 -0.19 2.41 6.42
CA CYS A 10 -1.24 3.34 6.85
C CYS A 10 -0.61 4.67 7.29
N THR A 11 -1.09 5.78 6.73
CA THR A 11 -0.60 7.13 7.07
C THR A 11 -0.82 7.56 8.53
N VAL A 12 -1.79 6.94 9.22
CA VAL A 12 -2.21 7.35 10.57
C VAL A 12 -1.43 6.60 11.65
N CYS A 13 -1.34 5.28 11.53
CA CYS A 13 -0.70 4.42 12.54
C CYS A 13 0.66 3.87 12.11
N LYS A 14 1.12 4.19 10.88
CA LYS A 14 2.37 3.67 10.29
C LYS A 14 2.46 2.15 10.23
N ASN A 15 1.33 1.45 10.37
CA ASN A 15 1.30 -0.01 10.28
C ASN A 15 1.31 -0.47 8.83
N ARG A 16 2.18 -1.42 8.55
CA ARG A 16 2.34 -2.11 7.27
C ARG A 16 1.49 -3.37 7.29
N ASN A 17 0.29 -3.26 6.75
CA ASN A 17 -0.73 -4.31 6.86
C ASN A 17 -1.04 -5.01 5.54
N TYR A 18 -0.62 -4.41 4.41
CA TYR A 18 -0.96 -4.93 3.10
C TYR A 18 0.31 -5.04 2.26
N SER A 19 0.46 -6.17 1.60
CA SER A 19 1.46 -6.41 0.57
C SER A 19 0.73 -6.78 -0.71
N SER A 20 1.19 -6.23 -1.83
CA SER A 20 0.61 -6.50 -3.14
C SER A 20 1.72 -6.56 -4.18
N THR A 21 1.44 -7.17 -5.31
CA THR A 21 2.40 -7.26 -6.40
C THR A 21 2.10 -6.16 -7.41
N LYS A 22 3.10 -5.33 -7.72
CA LYS A 22 3.02 -4.38 -8.82
C LYS A 22 3.88 -4.84 -9.98
N ASN A 23 3.43 -4.51 -11.19
CA ASN A 23 4.28 -4.61 -12.37
C ASN A 23 4.90 -3.24 -12.64
N PRO A 24 6.23 -3.06 -12.45
CA PRO A 24 6.87 -1.76 -12.61
C PRO A 24 6.82 -1.23 -14.06
N LYS A 25 6.53 -2.08 -15.05
CA LYS A 25 6.36 -1.65 -16.45
C LYS A 25 5.00 -1.04 -16.75
N THR A 26 3.96 -1.40 -16.00
CA THR A 26 2.57 -1.01 -16.29
C THR A 26 2.08 0.06 -15.32
N VAL A 27 2.57 0.03 -14.08
CA VAL A 27 2.20 0.99 -13.03
C VAL A 27 3.48 1.64 -12.50
N THR A 28 3.78 2.83 -13.02
CA THR A 28 4.92 3.66 -12.62
C THR A 28 4.57 4.64 -11.51
N ASP A 29 3.28 4.93 -11.31
CA ASP A 29 2.81 5.91 -10.34
C ASP A 29 2.71 5.35 -8.91
N ARG A 30 2.86 6.22 -7.92
CA ARG A 30 2.78 5.82 -6.50
C ARG A 30 1.34 5.51 -6.14
N LEU A 31 1.05 4.25 -5.82
CA LEU A 31 -0.31 3.85 -5.47
C LEU A 31 -0.68 4.36 -4.06
N GLN A 32 -1.80 5.09 -3.99
CA GLN A 32 -2.46 5.43 -2.74
C GLN A 32 -3.84 4.79 -2.71
N LEU A 33 -4.04 3.84 -1.79
CA LEU A 33 -5.27 3.08 -1.70
C LEU A 33 -5.97 3.35 -0.37
N SER A 34 -7.26 3.68 -0.43
CA SER A 34 -8.11 3.81 0.76
C SER A 34 -8.51 2.43 1.27
N LYS A 35 -7.73 1.89 2.20
CA LYS A 35 -7.99 0.59 2.84
C LYS A 35 -8.41 0.76 4.30
N PHE A 36 -9.12 -0.24 4.80
CA PHE A 36 -9.51 -0.28 6.21
C PHE A 36 -8.32 -0.58 7.09
N CYS A 37 -8.01 0.29 8.04
CA CYS A 37 -6.98 0.01 9.04
C CYS A 37 -7.62 -0.64 10.28
N LYS A 38 -7.23 -1.89 10.61
CA LYS A 38 -7.71 -2.59 11.82
C LYS A 38 -7.41 -1.85 13.12
N PHE A 39 -6.29 -1.13 13.19
CA PHE A 39 -5.87 -0.40 14.38
C PHE A 39 -6.63 0.91 14.57
N CYS A 40 -6.84 1.67 13.49
CA CYS A 40 -7.60 2.92 13.55
C CYS A 40 -9.11 2.71 13.42
N ARG A 41 -9.56 1.48 13.10
CA ARG A 41 -10.95 1.09 12.82
C ARG A 41 -11.66 2.00 11.82
N LYS A 42 -10.91 2.58 10.87
CA LYS A 42 -11.41 3.49 9.84
C LYS A 42 -10.71 3.24 8.51
N HIS A 43 -11.35 3.64 7.42
CA HIS A 43 -10.69 3.69 6.11
C HIS A 43 -9.72 4.86 6.09
N SER A 44 -8.46 4.57 5.79
CA SER A 44 -7.40 5.56 5.71
C SER A 44 -6.62 5.39 4.42
N PRO A 45 -6.00 6.47 3.91
CA PRO A 45 -5.10 6.36 2.77
C PRO A 45 -3.87 5.59 3.22
N HIS A 46 -3.62 4.46 2.55
CA HIS A 46 -2.39 3.70 2.68
C HIS A 46 -1.46 4.07 1.53
N LYS A 47 -0.23 4.45 1.88
CA LYS A 47 0.80 4.83 0.92
C LYS A 47 1.69 3.63 0.63
N GLU A 48 2.05 3.48 -0.64
CA GLU A 48 3.06 2.53 -1.05
C GLU A 48 4.42 2.86 -0.41
N ILE A 49 5.03 1.85 0.19
CA ILE A 49 6.41 1.83 0.67
C ILE A 49 7.16 0.77 -0.13
N LYS A 50 8.32 1.18 -0.63
CA LYS A 50 9.23 0.35 -1.40
C LYS A 50 10.08 -0.52 -0.47
#